data_AF-A0A2S8JAS6-F1
#
_entry.id   AF-A0A2S8JAS6-F1
#
_cell.length_a   1.000
_cell.length_b   1.000
_cell.length_c   1.000
_cell.angle_alpha   90.00
_cell.angle_beta   90.00
_cell.angle_gamma   90.00
#
_symmetry.space_group_name_H-M   'P 1'
#
loop_
_entity.id
_entity.type
_entity.pdbx_description
1 polymer ?
#
loop_
_entity_poly.entity_id
_entity_poly.type
_entity_poly.pdbx_seq_one_letter_code
_entity_poly.pdbx_strand_id
1 'polypeptide(L)'
;MAWGQGGAWSGGSTAQWRRLRTIVLNRDEHRCQLGLACCTGEATEVDHIINRAAGGSDDLENLRAVCQSCHRVLTQRQANAARPQRKRPPEEHPGRRKRP
;
A
#
# COMPACT_ATOMS: atom_id res chain seq x y z
N MET A 1 38.67 -1.10 5.56
CA MET A 1 37.29 -1.38 5.99
C MET A 1 36.56 -0.05 6.11
N ALA A 2 35.85 0.38 5.06
CA ALA A 2 35.13 1.64 5.05
C ALA A 2 33.64 1.32 4.87
N TRP A 3 32.87 1.43 5.97
CA TRP A 3 31.42 1.41 5.91
C TRP A 3 30.98 2.73 5.28
N GLY A 4 30.70 2.69 3.98
CA GLY A 4 30.27 3.84 3.20
C GLY A 4 28.91 4.35 3.69
N GLN A 5 28.96 5.48 4.38
CA GLN A 5 28.04 6.61 4.27
C GLN A 5 26.55 6.25 4.12
N GLY A 6 25.84 6.25 5.26
CA GLY A 6 24.39 6.20 5.31
C GLY A 6 23.78 7.37 4.53
N GLY A 7 23.29 7.08 3.32
CA GLY A 7 22.48 8.00 2.55
C GLY A 7 21.20 8.32 3.34
N ALA A 8 20.93 9.61 3.54
CA ALA A 8 19.66 10.07 4.06
C ALA A 8 18.53 9.48 3.21
N TRP A 9 17.58 8.80 3.85
CA TRP A 9 16.39 8.26 3.21
C TRP A 9 15.63 9.38 2.51
N SER A 10 15.73 9.47 1.18
CA SER A 10 14.93 10.36 0.33
C SER A 10 13.47 9.88 0.17
N GLY A 11 12.97 9.14 1.17
CA GLY A 11 11.69 8.41 1.15
C GLY A 11 10.47 9.22 1.59
N GLY A 12 10.56 10.55 1.58
CA GLY A 12 9.41 11.41 1.86
C GLY A 12 8.44 11.45 0.68
N SER A 13 7.13 11.57 0.95
CA SER A 13 6.15 11.84 -0.09
C SER A 13 6.51 13.10 -0.89
N THR A 14 6.48 13.03 -2.22
CA THR A 14 6.82 14.15 -3.10
C THR A 14 5.95 15.37 -2.79
N ALA A 15 6.46 16.59 -3.08
CA ALA A 15 5.68 17.81 -2.91
C ALA A 15 4.38 17.79 -3.73
N GLN A 16 4.40 17.14 -4.91
CA GLN A 16 3.22 16.90 -5.73
C GLN A 16 2.19 16.02 -5.01
N TRP A 17 2.61 14.89 -4.42
CA TRP A 17 1.72 14.01 -3.67
C TRP A 17 1.05 14.72 -2.50
N ARG A 18 1.80 15.54 -1.76
CA ARG A 18 1.24 16.32 -0.65
C ARG A 18 0.13 17.27 -1.11
N ARG A 19 0.28 17.91 -2.27
CA ARG A 19 -0.77 18.77 -2.86
C ARG A 19 -2.00 17.95 -3.28
N LEU A 20 -1.80 16.85 -4.00
CA LEU A 20 -2.88 15.96 -4.44
C LEU A 20 -3.66 15.42 -3.24
N ARG A 21 -2.95 14.98 -2.18
CA ARG A 21 -3.57 14.50 -0.94
C ARG A 21 -4.49 15.55 -0.34
N THR A 22 -4.04 16.79 -0.19
CA THR A 22 -4.86 17.88 0.35
C THR A 22 -6.07 18.17 -0.53
N ILE A 23 -5.91 18.18 -1.87
CA ILE A 23 -7.03 18.41 -2.80
C ILE A 23 -8.10 17.32 -2.64
N VAL A 24 -7.69 16.04 -2.61
CA VAL A 24 -8.63 14.91 -2.53
C VAL A 24 -9.35 14.89 -1.18
N LEU A 25 -8.64 15.10 -0.06
CA LEU A 25 -9.27 15.18 1.26
C LEU A 25 -10.28 16.33 1.34
N ASN A 26 -9.93 17.50 0.80
CA ASN A 26 -10.85 18.65 0.81
C ASN A 26 -12.04 18.44 -0.13
N ARG A 27 -11.83 17.85 -1.33
CA ARG A 27 -12.90 17.51 -2.28
C ARG A 27 -13.93 16.57 -1.66
N ASP A 28 -13.45 15.58 -0.92
CA ASP A 28 -14.30 14.56 -0.30
C ASP A 28 -14.76 14.97 1.11
N GLU A 29 -14.58 16.25 1.50
CA GLU A 29 -14.96 16.81 2.80
C GLU A 29 -14.40 16.03 4.01
N HIS A 30 -13.22 15.41 3.86
CA HIS A 30 -12.64 14.50 4.86
C HIS A 30 -13.61 13.36 5.23
N ARG A 31 -14.48 12.94 4.30
CA ARG A 31 -15.40 11.81 4.48
C ARG A 31 -14.89 10.59 3.72
N CYS A 32 -14.89 9.46 4.40
CA CYS A 32 -14.47 8.18 3.82
C CYS A 32 -15.43 7.75 2.71
N GLN A 33 -14.91 7.60 1.49
CA GLN A 33 -15.69 7.23 0.30
C GLN A 33 -15.97 5.72 0.18
N LEU A 34 -15.43 4.90 1.09
CA LEU A 34 -15.53 3.44 1.01
C LEU A 34 -16.72 2.84 1.77
N GLY A 35 -17.03 3.38 2.95
CA GLY A 35 -18.14 2.88 3.77
C GLY A 35 -18.08 1.38 4.11
N LEU A 36 -16.89 0.77 4.24
CA LEU A 36 -16.79 -0.64 4.66
C LEU A 36 -17.33 -0.83 6.09
N ALA A 37 -17.58 -2.08 6.49
CA ALA A 37 -18.08 -2.40 7.84
C ALA A 37 -17.18 -1.88 8.99
N CYS A 38 -15.87 -1.69 8.74
CA CYS A 38 -14.91 -1.14 9.70
C CYS A 38 -14.72 0.39 9.57
N CYS A 39 -15.57 1.09 8.83
CA CYS A 39 -15.42 2.51 8.55
C CYS A 39 -15.62 3.37 9.80
N THR A 40 -14.78 4.39 9.95
CA THR A 40 -14.85 5.38 11.04
C THR A 40 -15.51 6.70 10.60
N GLY A 41 -15.89 6.82 9.33
CA GLY A 41 -16.51 8.02 8.75
C GLY A 41 -15.51 9.09 8.30
N GLU A 42 -14.52 9.40 9.14
CA GLU A 42 -13.50 10.43 8.85
C GLU A 42 -12.36 9.88 7.98
N ALA A 43 -12.09 10.54 6.85
CA ALA A 43 -10.97 10.23 5.98
C ALA A 43 -9.71 11.01 6.37
N THR A 44 -8.62 10.28 6.56
CA THR A 44 -7.30 10.82 6.91
C THR A 44 -6.24 10.45 5.88
N GLU A 45 -6.55 9.50 5.00
CA GLU A 45 -5.65 8.94 3.99
C GLU A 45 -6.28 9.05 2.60
N VAL A 46 -5.43 8.93 1.57
CA VAL A 46 -5.85 8.93 0.17
C VAL A 46 -5.36 7.65 -0.47
N ASP A 47 -6.28 6.93 -1.11
CA ASP A 47 -6.07 5.63 -1.74
C ASP A 47 -6.29 5.74 -3.25
N HIS A 48 -5.50 4.98 -4.01
CA HIS A 48 -5.69 4.83 -5.44
C HIS A 48 -6.80 3.82 -5.73
N ILE A 49 -7.81 4.20 -6.52
CA ILE A 49 -8.91 3.30 -6.92
C ILE A 49 -8.33 2.12 -7.71
N ILE A 50 -7.48 2.41 -8.70
CA ILE A 50 -6.61 1.46 -9.37
C ILE A 50 -5.21 1.67 -8.79
N ASN A 51 -4.64 0.65 -8.16
CA ASN A 51 -3.30 0.76 -7.58
C ASN A 51 -2.23 1.01 -8.63
N ARG A 52 -1.17 1.71 -8.24
CA ARG A 52 0.00 1.95 -9.10
C ARG A 52 0.61 0.66 -9.67
N ALA A 53 0.65 -0.42 -8.88
CA ALA A 53 1.14 -1.73 -9.33
C ALA A 53 0.25 -2.38 -10.40
N ALA A 54 -1.01 -1.98 -10.49
CA ALA A 54 -1.97 -2.41 -11.50
C ALA A 54 -2.11 -1.39 -12.65
N GLY A 55 -1.22 -0.38 -12.73
CA GLY A 55 -1.23 0.64 -13.79
C GLY A 55 -2.02 1.91 -13.46
N GLY A 56 -2.43 2.12 -12.21
CA GLY A 56 -3.14 3.33 -11.81
C GLY A 56 -2.25 4.59 -11.78
N SER A 57 -2.83 5.71 -12.16
CA SER A 57 -2.20 7.04 -12.16
C SER A 57 -2.45 7.81 -10.85
N ASP A 58 -1.71 8.89 -10.65
CA ASP A 58 -1.93 9.85 -9.55
C ASP A 58 -2.99 10.93 -9.91
N ASP A 59 -3.84 10.66 -10.90
CA ASP A 59 -4.90 11.59 -11.34
C ASP A 59 -5.99 11.69 -10.28
N LEU A 60 -6.56 12.89 -10.09
CA LEU A 60 -7.59 13.14 -9.07
C LEU A 60 -8.79 12.21 -9.17
N GLU A 61 -9.14 11.76 -10.38
CA GLU A 61 -10.24 10.82 -10.63
C GLU A 61 -9.91 9.40 -10.15
N ASN A 62 -8.63 9.01 -10.14
CA ASN A 62 -8.16 7.72 -9.62
C ASN A 62 -7.84 7.78 -8.11
N LEU A 63 -8.05 8.92 -7.45
CA LEU A 63 -7.79 9.10 -6.02
C LEU A 63 -9.08 9.28 -5.23
N ARG A 64 -9.15 8.68 -4.04
CA ARG A 64 -10.27 8.81 -3.11
C ARG A 64 -9.82 9.01 -1.67
N ALA A 65 -10.58 9.79 -0.91
CA ALA A 65 -10.38 9.93 0.53
C ALA A 65 -10.92 8.71 1.29
N VAL A 66 -10.10 8.16 2.18
CA VAL A 66 -10.41 6.95 2.93
C VAL A 66 -9.99 7.09 4.40
N CYS A 67 -10.72 6.42 5.29
CA CYS A 67 -10.30 6.30 6.67
C CYS A 67 -9.21 5.23 6.82
N GLN A 68 -8.37 5.36 7.86
CA GLN A 68 -7.28 4.43 8.13
C GLN A 68 -7.74 2.96 8.21
N SER A 69 -8.89 2.71 8.86
CA SER A 69 -9.44 1.36 9.00
C SER A 69 -9.81 0.76 7.64
N CYS A 70 -10.45 1.55 6.77
CA CYS A 70 -10.81 1.07 5.43
C CYS A 70 -9.58 0.88 4.55
N HIS A 71 -8.63 1.81 4.61
CA HIS A 71 -7.39 1.74 3.85
C HIS A 71 -6.60 0.47 4.20
N ARG A 72 -6.43 0.16 5.49
CA ARG A 72 -5.75 -1.07 5.94
C ARG A 72 -6.38 -2.34 5.36
N VAL A 73 -7.71 -2.41 5.32
CA VAL A 73 -8.43 -3.57 4.74
C VAL A 73 -8.17 -3.67 3.24
N LEU A 74 -8.18 -2.55 2.52
CA LEU A 74 -7.86 -2.53 1.10
C LEU A 74 -6.42 -2.94 0.82
N THR A 75 -5.45 -2.31 1.48
CA THR A 75 -4.03 -2.63 1.30
C THR A 75 -3.79 -4.13 1.52
N GLN A 76 -4.41 -4.71 2.54
CA GLN A 76 -4.30 -6.15 2.80
C GLN A 76 -4.91 -6.99 1.65
N ARG A 77 -6.09 -6.62 1.15
CA ARG A 77 -6.74 -7.31 0.02
C ARG A 77 -5.89 -7.21 -1.25
N GLN A 78 -5.34 -6.03 -1.54
CA GLN A 78 -4.49 -5.78 -2.69
C GLN A 78 -3.17 -6.55 -2.59
N ALA A 79 -2.53 -6.56 -1.42
CA ALA A 79 -1.31 -7.32 -1.18
C ALA A 79 -1.55 -8.84 -1.37
N ASN A 80 -2.68 -9.35 -0.89
CA ASN A 80 -3.07 -10.75 -1.09
C ASN A 80 -3.32 -11.07 -2.56
N ALA A 81 -3.94 -10.15 -3.31
CA ALA A 81 -4.18 -10.31 -4.75
C ALA A 81 -2.89 -10.24 -5.58
N ALA A 82 -1.94 -9.39 -5.19
CA ALA A 82 -0.64 -9.25 -5.85
C ALA A 82 0.35 -10.37 -5.51
N ARG A 83 0.09 -11.16 -4.45
CA ARG A 83 0.99 -12.24 -4.03
C ARG A 83 0.99 -13.34 -5.10
N PRO A 84 2.13 -13.62 -5.76
CA PRO A 84 2.20 -14.73 -6.68
C PRO A 84 1.95 -16.03 -5.91
N GLN A 85 1.07 -16.88 -6.45
CA GLN A 85 0.75 -18.23 -5.92
C GLN A 85 1.95 -19.21 -6.06
N ARG A 86 3.18 -18.71 -6.10
CA ARG A 86 4.38 -19.55 -6.12
C ARG A 86 4.54 -20.20 -4.76
N LYS A 87 4.05 -21.43 -4.63
CA LYS A 87 4.42 -22.30 -3.51
C LYS A 87 5.94 -22.46 -3.60
N ARG A 88 6.68 -22.09 -2.54
CA ARG A 88 8.08 -22.53 -2.42
C ARG A 88 8.06 -24.05 -2.55
N PRO A 89 8.90 -24.65 -3.41
CA PRO A 89 9.06 -26.10 -3.40
C PRO A 89 9.33 -26.53 -1.95
N PRO A 90 8.75 -27.64 -1.47
CA PRO A 90 9.11 -28.18 -0.17
C PRO A 90 10.62 -28.42 -0.17
N GLU A 91 11.36 -27.69 0.66
CA GLU A 91 12.79 -27.95 0.84
C GLU A 91 12.93 -29.25 1.65
N GLU A 92 13.74 -30.19 1.16
CA GLU A 92 14.07 -31.36 1.95
C GLU A 92 14.94 -30.93 3.13
N HIS A 93 14.36 -30.97 4.34
CA HIS A 93 15.08 -30.65 5.57
C HIS A 93 16.40 -31.44 5.65
N PRO A 94 17.51 -30.82 6.12
CA PRO A 94 18.84 -31.45 6.14
C PRO A 94 18.92 -32.76 6.95
N GLY A 95 17.96 -33.02 7.84
CA GLY A 95 17.83 -34.29 8.58
C GLY A 95 17.22 -35.46 7.79
N ARG A 96 16.75 -35.25 6.55
CA ARG A 96 16.25 -36.30 5.64
C ARG A 96 17.25 -36.73 4.57
N ARG A 97 18.51 -36.31 4.67
CA ARG A 97 19.59 -36.80 3.79
C ARG A 97 19.85 -38.27 4.13
N LYS A 98 19.49 -39.18 3.23
CA LYS A 98 19.80 -40.62 3.36
C LYS A 98 21.33 -40.76 3.53
N ARG A 99 21.78 -41.33 4.65
CA ARG A 99 23.17 -41.78 4.83
C ARG A 99 23.45 -42.92 3.81
N PRO A 100 24.67 -43.00 3.25
CA PRO A 100 25.05 -44.03 2.30
C PRO A 100 25.02 -45.43 2.91
#